data_AF-A0A9D6KF59-F1
#
_entry.id   AF-A0A9D6KF59-F1
#
_cell.length_a   1.000
_cell.length_b   1.000
_cell.length_c   1.000
_cell.angle_alpha   90.00
_cell.angle_beta   90.00
_cell.angle_gamma   90.00
#
_symmetry.space_group_name_H-M   'P 1'
#
loop_
_entity.id
_entity.type
_entity.pdbx_description
1 polymer ?
#
loop_
_entity_poly.entity_id
_entity_poly.type
_entity_poly.pdbx_seq_one_letter_code
_entity_poly.pdbx_strand_id
1 'polypeptide(L)'
;MLSALLATVLVFAGVGVLLYLVAVLYNAVRASLATSARASSRAPTRLPVNGGVIANLERWRINRYVERARRGDVLRERGDLDGALREFQAAFFLSPIRSRSLASMVVNHHTGLLSRLLAVTEDVQGGTVRLFSLAKVDRLLNERSDLQRRYFVSRNAGDRRHRELAQQLTQNRRELHAALRQLIVEIQSSRQPTRMQ
;
A
#
# COMPACT_ATOMS: atom_id res chain seq x y z
N MET A 1 -5.70 0.53 46.60
CA MET A 1 -6.41 -0.01 45.41
C MET A 1 -7.14 1.06 44.61
N LEU A 2 -7.70 2.10 45.22
CA LEU A 2 -8.40 3.20 44.52
C LEU A 2 -7.50 4.01 43.55
N SER A 3 -6.21 4.17 43.86
CA SER A 3 -5.26 4.96 43.09
C SER A 3 -4.88 4.35 41.72
N ALA A 4 -4.80 3.01 41.64
CA ALA A 4 -4.45 2.32 40.40
C ALA A 4 -5.60 2.41 39.37
N LEU A 5 -6.84 2.28 39.84
CA LEU A 5 -8.04 2.40 39.02
C LEU A 5 -8.20 3.82 38.44
N LEU A 6 -7.89 4.84 39.24
CA LEU A 6 -7.89 6.25 38.84
C LEU A 6 -6.83 6.53 37.75
N ALA A 7 -5.63 5.96 37.88
CA ALA A 7 -4.57 6.09 36.88
C ALA A 7 -4.94 5.45 35.54
N THR A 8 -5.56 4.26 35.56
CA THR A 8 -6.01 3.58 34.34
C THR A 8 -7.08 4.41 33.60
N VAL A 9 -8.08 4.92 34.33
CA VAL A 9 -9.13 5.77 33.73
C VAL A 9 -8.54 7.05 33.12
N LEU A 10 -7.56 7.68 33.77
CA LEU A 10 -6.85 8.85 33.25
C LEU A 10 -6.08 8.57 31.97
N VAL A 11 -5.43 7.41 31.85
CA VAL A 11 -4.73 7.01 30.62
C VAL A 11 -5.71 6.79 29.47
N PHE A 12 -6.82 6.09 29.71
CA PHE A 12 -7.85 5.87 28.68
C PHE A 12 -8.51 7.19 28.25
N ALA A 13 -8.80 8.09 29.19
CA ALA A 13 -9.31 9.41 28.87
C ALA A 13 -8.30 10.23 28.05
N GLY A 14 -7.00 10.17 28.40
CA GLY A 14 -5.94 10.84 27.66
C GLY A 14 -5.78 10.32 26.22
N VAL A 15 -5.81 9.00 26.04
CA VAL A 15 -5.76 8.38 24.70
C VAL A 15 -7.00 8.75 23.88
N GLY A 16 -8.18 8.74 24.50
CA GLY A 16 -9.43 9.16 23.84
C GLY A 16 -9.39 10.62 23.37
N VAL A 17 -8.91 11.52 24.22
CA VAL A 17 -8.73 12.94 23.88
C VAL A 17 -7.70 13.12 22.77
N LEU A 18 -6.59 12.38 22.80
CA LEU A 18 -5.56 12.44 21.76
C LEU A 18 -6.12 11.99 20.40
N LEU A 19 -6.86 10.88 20.36
CA LEU A 19 -7.50 10.39 19.14
C LEU A 19 -8.55 11.37 18.61
N TYR A 20 -9.32 11.99 19.50
CA TYR A 20 -10.28 13.03 19.13
C TYR A 20 -9.58 14.24 18.50
N LEU A 21 -8.50 14.73 19.11
CA LEU A 21 -7.71 15.86 18.58
C LEU A 21 -7.09 15.54 17.22
N VAL A 22 -6.57 14.32 17.03
CA VAL A 22 -6.04 13.86 15.74
C VAL A 22 -7.15 13.83 14.67
N ALA A 23 -8.34 13.34 15.02
CA ALA A 23 -9.48 13.31 14.10
C ALA A 23 -9.97 14.72 13.73
N VAL A 24 -10.02 15.63 14.69
CA VAL A 24 -10.37 17.05 14.47
C VAL A 24 -9.33 17.72 13.57
N LEU A 25 -8.04 17.52 13.83
CA LEU A 25 -6.96 18.07 13.02
C LEU A 25 -7.00 17.52 11.59
N TYR A 26 -7.23 16.22 11.42
CA TYR A 26 -7.40 15.59 10.12
C TYR A 26 -8.58 16.18 9.34
N ASN A 27 -9.72 16.39 10.02
CA ASN A 27 -10.91 17.00 9.41
C ASN A 27 -10.69 18.48 9.04
N ALA A 28 -9.98 19.24 9.87
CA ALA A 28 -9.64 20.64 9.62
C ALA A 28 -8.69 20.78 8.41
N VAL A 29 -7.66 19.93 8.31
CA VAL A 29 -6.75 19.89 7.16
C VAL A 29 -7.50 19.49 5.89
N ARG A 30 -8.39 18.48 5.96
CA ARG A 30 -9.23 18.09 4.84
C ARG A 30 -10.16 19.22 4.37
N ALA A 31 -10.75 19.96 5.30
CA ALA A 31 -11.59 21.11 4.98
C ALA A 31 -10.79 22.23 4.33
N SER A 32 -9.60 22.54 4.85
CA SER A 32 -8.69 23.56 4.30
C SER A 32 -8.25 23.23 2.87
N LEU A 33 -7.94 21.96 2.59
CA LEU A 33 -7.63 21.45 1.24
C LEU A 33 -8.83 21.54 0.28
N ALA A 34 -10.06 21.39 0.78
CA ALA A 34 -11.28 21.53 -0.03
C ALA A 34 -11.60 23.00 -0.37
N THR A 35 -11.33 23.95 0.54
CA THR A 35 -11.48 25.39 0.27
C THR A 35 -10.41 25.93 -0.67
N SER A 36 -9.16 25.48 -0.54
CA SER A 36 -8.08 25.88 -1.44
C SER A 36 -8.25 25.31 -2.86
N ALA A 37 -8.91 24.16 -3.02
CA ALA A 37 -9.32 23.65 -4.33
C ALA A 37 -10.42 24.49 -4.99
N ARG A 38 -11.26 25.18 -4.21
CA ARG A 38 -12.40 25.97 -4.72
C ARG A 38 -12.01 27.41 -5.10
N ALA A 39 -10.93 27.94 -4.52
CA ALA A 39 -10.40 29.27 -4.86
C ALA A 39 -9.57 29.30 -6.16
N SER A 40 -9.08 28.15 -6.65
CA SER A 40 -8.28 28.04 -7.87
C SER A 40 -9.11 27.86 -9.16
N SER A 41 -10.44 27.74 -9.07
CA SER A 41 -11.30 27.41 -10.21
C SER A 41 -11.92 28.62 -10.95
N ARG A 42 -11.23 29.77 -10.98
CA ARG A 42 -11.63 30.91 -11.83
C ARG A 42 -10.59 31.14 -12.94
N ALA A 43 -10.47 30.15 -13.81
CA ALA A 43 -9.93 30.29 -15.16
C ALA A 43 -10.68 29.31 -16.06
N PRO A 44 -11.27 29.74 -17.19
CA PRO A 44 -11.93 28.84 -18.12
C PRO A 44 -10.85 28.11 -18.94
N THR A 45 -10.22 27.12 -18.34
CA THR A 45 -9.31 26.22 -19.05
C THR A 45 -10.12 25.08 -19.63
N ARG A 46 -10.19 25.04 -20.96
CA ARG A 46 -10.63 23.88 -21.75
C ARG A 46 -10.09 22.59 -21.12
N LEU A 47 -10.98 21.78 -20.57
CA LEU A 47 -10.63 20.46 -20.07
C LEU A 47 -10.19 19.59 -21.25
N PRO A 48 -8.97 19.02 -21.26
CA PRO A 48 -8.67 17.92 -22.14
C PRO A 48 -9.53 16.73 -21.68
N VAL A 49 -10.61 16.49 -22.40
CA VAL A 49 -11.66 15.48 -22.10
C VAL A 49 -11.07 14.06 -21.89
N ASN A 50 -9.87 13.79 -22.41
CA ASN A 50 -9.16 12.52 -22.25
C ASN A 50 -8.43 12.34 -20.90
N GLY A 51 -8.04 13.41 -20.21
CA GLY A 51 -7.24 13.32 -18.97
C GLY A 51 -8.05 12.80 -17.77
N GLY A 52 -9.30 13.25 -17.65
CA GLY A 52 -10.19 12.87 -16.55
C GLY A 52 -10.64 11.40 -16.63
N VAL A 53 -10.96 10.92 -17.83
CA VAL A 53 -11.41 9.52 -18.04
C VAL A 53 -10.30 8.53 -17.72
N ILE A 54 -9.07 8.79 -18.16
CA ILE A 54 -7.91 7.92 -17.87
C ILE A 54 -7.61 7.90 -16.35
N ALA A 55 -7.62 9.06 -15.70
CA ALA A 55 -7.40 9.14 -14.25
C ALA A 55 -8.49 8.41 -13.45
N ASN A 56 -9.76 8.51 -13.88
CA ASN A 56 -10.87 7.81 -13.26
C ASN A 56 -10.76 6.28 -13.45
N LEU A 57 -10.34 5.82 -14.63
CA LEU A 57 -10.09 4.40 -14.87
C LEU A 57 -8.96 3.85 -14.00
N GLU A 58 -7.83 4.58 -13.89
CA GLU A 58 -6.72 4.17 -13.02
C GLU A 58 -7.14 4.14 -11.54
N ARG A 59 -7.95 5.11 -11.11
CA ARG A 59 -8.53 5.14 -9.76
C ARG A 59 -9.48 3.98 -9.49
N TRP A 60 -10.32 3.64 -10.46
CA TRP A 60 -11.19 2.47 -10.33
C TRP A 60 -10.37 1.18 -10.25
N ARG A 61 -9.30 1.07 -11.06
CA ARG A 61 -8.39 -0.07 -11.02
C ARG A 61 -7.75 -0.20 -9.63
N ILE A 62 -7.15 0.86 -9.09
CA ILE A 62 -6.51 0.77 -7.77
C ILE A 62 -7.53 0.42 -6.68
N ASN A 63 -8.76 0.95 -6.73
CA ASN A 63 -9.81 0.60 -5.77
C ASN A 63 -10.11 -0.90 -5.76
N ARG A 64 -10.07 -1.59 -6.90
CA ARG A 64 -10.21 -3.05 -6.95
C ARG A 64 -9.08 -3.78 -6.23
N TYR A 65 -7.86 -3.26 -6.27
CA TYR A 65 -6.72 -3.83 -5.55
C TYR A 65 -6.79 -3.52 -4.05
N VAL A 66 -7.28 -2.34 -3.66
CA VAL A 66 -7.60 -2.01 -2.26
C VAL A 66 -8.68 -2.97 -1.72
N GLU A 67 -9.69 -3.27 -2.53
CA GLU A 67 -10.76 -4.20 -2.12
C GLU A 67 -10.25 -5.64 -1.97
N ARG A 68 -9.27 -6.06 -2.79
CA ARG A 68 -8.54 -7.32 -2.55
C ARG A 68 -7.85 -7.32 -1.19
N ALA A 69 -7.18 -6.23 -0.82
CA ALA A 69 -6.53 -6.12 0.48
C ALA A 69 -7.55 -6.24 1.63
N ARG A 70 -8.70 -5.56 1.54
CA ARG A 70 -9.78 -5.68 2.54
C ARG A 70 -10.33 -7.10 2.64
N ARG A 71 -10.50 -7.79 1.52
CA ARG A 71 -10.90 -9.21 1.55
C ARG A 71 -9.85 -10.07 2.24
N GLY A 72 -8.57 -9.79 2.05
CA GLY A 72 -7.49 -10.43 2.80
C GLY A 72 -7.58 -10.16 4.31
N ASP A 73 -7.89 -8.92 4.71
CA ASP A 73 -8.09 -8.55 6.12
C ASP A 73 -9.25 -9.37 6.74
N VAL A 74 -10.38 -9.47 6.05
CA VAL A 74 -11.54 -10.29 6.48
C VAL A 74 -11.20 -11.78 6.58
N LEU A 75 -10.43 -12.33 5.63
CA LEU A 75 -10.00 -13.73 5.68
C LEU A 75 -9.06 -13.98 6.85
N ARG A 76 -8.16 -13.03 7.14
CA ARG A 76 -7.25 -13.10 8.28
C ARG A 76 -8.01 -13.11 9.61
N GLU A 77 -8.99 -12.21 9.76
CA GLU A 77 -9.86 -12.16 10.95
C GLU A 77 -10.66 -13.45 11.17
N ARG A 78 -11.00 -14.15 10.07
CA ARG A 78 -11.67 -15.46 10.10
C ARG A 78 -10.72 -16.63 10.33
N GLY A 79 -9.40 -16.39 10.42
CA GLY A 79 -8.37 -17.41 10.57
C GLY A 79 -7.96 -18.11 9.27
N ASP A 80 -8.53 -17.75 8.10
CA ASP A 80 -8.06 -18.24 6.80
C ASP A 80 -6.83 -17.43 6.33
N LEU A 81 -5.71 -17.70 7.00
CA LEU A 81 -4.45 -17.01 6.75
C LEU A 81 -3.90 -17.31 5.35
N ASP A 82 -4.10 -18.51 4.80
CA ASP A 82 -3.67 -18.83 3.43
C ASP A 82 -4.49 -18.09 2.38
N GLY A 83 -5.81 -17.98 2.60
CA GLY A 83 -6.68 -17.13 1.81
C GLY A 83 -6.27 -15.66 1.87
N ALA A 84 -5.96 -15.16 3.07
CA ALA A 84 -5.49 -13.80 3.27
C ALA A 84 -4.21 -13.51 2.48
N LEU A 85 -3.19 -14.37 2.58
CA LEU A 85 -1.92 -14.23 1.85
C LEU A 85 -2.13 -14.17 0.34
N ARG A 86 -3.03 -15.01 -0.22
CA ARG A 86 -3.37 -14.98 -1.65
C ARG A 86 -4.01 -13.66 -2.06
N GLU A 87 -4.94 -13.13 -1.27
CA GLU A 87 -5.60 -11.86 -1.58
C GLU A 87 -4.64 -10.66 -1.42
N PHE A 88 -3.78 -10.66 -0.40
CA PHE A 88 -2.72 -9.65 -0.24
C PHE A 88 -1.74 -9.68 -1.41
N GLN A 89 -1.32 -10.86 -1.87
CA GLN A 89 -0.48 -10.98 -3.05
C GLN A 89 -1.14 -10.36 -4.29
N ALA A 90 -2.41 -10.66 -4.51
CA ALA A 90 -3.16 -10.17 -5.65
C ALA A 90 -3.51 -8.66 -5.53
N ALA A 91 -3.37 -8.08 -4.34
CA ALA A 91 -3.59 -6.66 -4.07
C ALA A 91 -2.40 -5.76 -4.44
N PHE A 92 -1.24 -6.30 -4.84
CA PHE A 92 -0.13 -5.48 -5.34
C PHE A 92 -0.42 -4.91 -6.73
N PHE A 93 -0.59 -3.59 -6.81
CA PHE A 93 -0.78 -2.90 -8.09
C PHE A 93 0.55 -2.71 -8.83
N LEU A 94 0.82 -3.53 -9.86
CA LEU A 94 2.08 -3.51 -10.62
C LEU A 94 1.94 -3.07 -12.08
N SER A 95 0.90 -2.30 -12.40
CA SER A 95 0.82 -1.63 -13.70
C SER A 95 1.56 -0.28 -13.68
N PRO A 96 2.04 0.22 -14.84
CA PRO A 96 2.47 1.61 -14.94
C PRO A 96 1.31 2.56 -14.63
N ILE A 97 1.60 3.66 -13.94
CA ILE A 97 0.63 4.68 -13.51
C ILE A 97 0.91 5.96 -14.29
N ARG A 98 -0.13 6.64 -14.76
CA ARG A 98 0.00 7.90 -15.52
C ARG A 98 -0.19 9.15 -14.67
N SER A 99 -0.73 9.01 -13.45
CA SER A 99 -0.95 10.12 -12.51
C SER A 99 0.03 10.10 -11.33
N ARG A 100 0.70 11.24 -11.09
CA ARG A 100 1.62 11.41 -9.94
C ARG A 100 0.92 11.20 -8.59
N SER A 101 -0.31 11.70 -8.45
CA SER A 101 -1.10 11.51 -7.23
C SER A 101 -1.43 10.04 -6.96
N LEU A 102 -1.69 9.26 -8.01
CA LEU A 102 -1.92 7.83 -7.90
C LEU A 102 -0.63 7.06 -7.62
N ALA A 103 0.52 7.54 -8.08
CA ALA A 103 1.81 6.93 -7.76
C ALA A 103 2.08 6.93 -6.25
N SER A 104 1.91 8.07 -5.57
CA SER A 104 2.03 8.14 -4.10
C SER A 104 1.03 7.24 -3.38
N MET A 105 -0.21 7.16 -3.88
CA MET A 105 -1.23 6.26 -3.32
C MET A 105 -0.82 4.78 -3.45
N VAL A 106 -0.25 4.39 -4.59
CA VAL A 106 0.22 3.01 -4.82
C VAL A 106 1.39 2.66 -3.89
N VAL A 107 2.34 3.57 -3.69
CA VAL A 107 3.46 3.35 -2.75
C VAL A 107 2.93 3.11 -1.33
N ASN A 108 2.06 3.99 -0.83
CA ASN A 108 1.47 3.82 0.50
C ASN A 108 0.66 2.53 0.63
N HIS A 109 -0.07 2.15 -0.43
CA HIS A 109 -0.79 0.89 -0.50
C HIS A 109 0.14 -0.32 -0.45
N HIS A 110 1.28 -0.29 -1.16
CA HIS A 110 2.29 -1.35 -1.09
C HIS A 110 2.91 -1.47 0.30
N THR A 111 3.25 -0.36 0.96
CA THR A 111 3.71 -0.37 2.35
C THR A 111 2.67 -1.02 3.27
N GLY A 112 1.41 -0.63 3.15
CA GLY A 112 0.32 -1.21 3.93
C GLY A 112 0.08 -2.70 3.66
N LEU A 113 0.39 -3.20 2.47
CA LEU A 113 0.35 -4.63 2.15
C LEU A 113 1.53 -5.39 2.75
N LEU A 114 2.73 -4.81 2.75
CA LEU A 114 3.88 -5.41 3.43
C LEU A 114 3.60 -5.56 4.93
N SER A 115 3.09 -4.51 5.58
CA SER A 115 2.71 -4.59 6.99
C SER A 115 1.69 -5.70 7.26
N ARG A 116 0.70 -5.89 6.38
CA ARG A 116 -0.28 -6.99 6.49
C ARG A 116 0.35 -8.37 6.32
N LEU A 117 1.26 -8.53 5.35
CA LEU A 117 2.00 -9.79 5.17
C LEU A 117 2.83 -10.12 6.42
N LEU A 118 3.45 -9.12 7.04
CA LEU A 118 4.20 -9.29 8.29
C LEU A 118 3.28 -9.58 9.48
N ALA A 119 2.13 -8.94 9.59
CA ALA A 119 1.16 -9.23 10.66
C ALA A 119 0.72 -10.72 10.65
N VAL A 120 0.58 -11.32 9.46
CA VAL A 120 0.28 -12.76 9.33
C VAL A 120 1.40 -13.65 9.90
N THR A 121 2.65 -13.16 9.98
CA THR A 121 3.75 -13.88 10.65
C THR A 121 3.73 -13.73 12.16
N GLU A 122 3.40 -12.54 12.67
CA GLU A 122 3.35 -12.24 14.10
C GLU A 122 2.20 -12.98 14.80
N ASP A 123 1.07 -13.18 14.10
CA ASP A 123 -0.10 -13.90 14.62
C ASP A 123 0.22 -15.39 14.95
N VAL A 124 1.33 -15.95 14.45
CA VAL A 124 1.57 -17.40 14.53
C VAL A 124 2.69 -17.83 15.48
N GLN A 125 3.75 -17.04 15.68
CA GLN A 125 4.78 -17.38 16.67
C GLN A 125 5.40 -16.12 17.24
N GLY A 126 5.40 -15.96 18.56
CA GLY A 126 6.09 -14.89 19.31
C GLY A 126 7.63 -14.94 19.22
N GLY A 127 8.18 -15.40 18.10
CA GLY A 127 9.60 -15.47 17.81
C GLY A 127 9.95 -14.74 16.51
N THR A 128 11.19 -14.27 16.41
CA THR A 128 11.70 -13.56 15.22
C THR A 128 11.74 -14.48 14.00
N VAL A 129 10.80 -14.29 13.06
CA VAL A 129 10.79 -14.96 11.76
C VAL A 129 11.78 -14.26 10.82
N ARG A 130 12.77 -15.00 10.28
CA ARG A 130 13.68 -14.49 9.25
C ARG A 130 13.03 -14.60 7.87
N LEU A 131 12.60 -13.48 7.32
CA LEU A 131 12.04 -13.37 5.98
C LEU A 131 13.12 -12.87 5.01
N PHE A 132 13.90 -13.79 4.44
CA PHE A 132 15.02 -13.48 3.54
C PHE A 132 14.57 -12.72 2.29
N SER A 133 13.36 -13.02 1.80
CA SER A 133 12.80 -12.37 0.61
C SER A 133 12.26 -10.96 0.87
N LEU A 134 12.05 -10.58 2.14
CA LEU A 134 11.46 -9.28 2.48
C LEU A 134 12.32 -8.11 2.01
N ALA A 135 13.62 -8.15 2.27
CA ALA A 135 14.56 -7.11 1.84
C ALA A 135 14.59 -6.97 0.31
N LYS A 136 14.45 -8.08 -0.43
CA LYS A 136 14.38 -8.07 -1.89
C LYS A 136 13.08 -7.45 -2.38
N VAL A 137 11.94 -7.76 -1.75
CA VAL A 137 10.65 -7.17 -2.09
C VAL A 137 10.66 -5.66 -1.85
N ASP A 138 11.17 -5.21 -0.70
CA ASP A 138 11.27 -3.78 -0.40
C ASP A 138 12.15 -3.04 -1.41
N ARG A 139 13.35 -3.57 -1.70
CA ARG A 139 14.25 -3.04 -2.74
C ARG A 139 13.56 -2.93 -4.10
N LEU A 140 12.84 -3.96 -4.53
CA LEU A 140 12.16 -3.99 -5.84
C LEU A 140 10.99 -2.99 -5.90
N LEU A 141 10.30 -2.74 -4.79
CA LEU A 141 9.23 -1.73 -4.69
C LEU A 141 9.79 -0.30 -4.74
N ASN A 142 10.92 -0.07 -4.07
CA ASN A 142 11.64 1.21 -4.15
C ASN A 142 12.15 1.47 -5.57
N GLU A 143 12.82 0.49 -6.19
CA GLU A 143 13.26 0.57 -7.58
C GLU A 143 12.09 0.84 -8.54
N ARG A 144 10.97 0.16 -8.32
CA ARG A 144 9.76 0.36 -9.12
C ARG A 144 9.26 1.81 -9.06
N SER A 145 9.23 2.40 -7.87
CA SER A 145 8.78 3.77 -7.66
C SER A 145 9.66 4.75 -8.44
N ASP A 146 10.97 4.53 -8.43
CA ASP A 146 11.93 5.33 -9.20
C ASP A 146 11.80 5.10 -10.72
N LEU A 147 11.58 3.86 -11.17
CA LEU A 147 11.32 3.55 -12.57
C LEU A 147 10.04 4.23 -13.06
N GLN A 148 8.97 4.22 -12.25
CA GLN A 148 7.72 4.90 -12.57
C GLN A 148 7.90 6.41 -12.68
N ARG A 149 8.65 7.03 -11.76
CA ARG A 149 8.96 8.45 -11.82
C ARG A 149 9.72 8.82 -13.10
N ARG A 150 10.73 8.02 -13.45
CA ARG A 150 11.52 8.21 -14.69
C ARG A 150 10.68 7.98 -15.95
N TYR A 151 9.82 6.97 -15.94
CA TYR A 151 8.89 6.66 -17.04
C TYR A 151 7.88 7.78 -17.30
N PHE A 152 7.39 8.42 -16.23
CA PHE A 152 6.50 9.56 -16.36
C PHE A 152 7.18 10.78 -17.01
N VAL A 153 8.39 11.12 -16.56
CA VAL A 153 9.18 12.24 -17.13
C VAL A 153 9.59 11.96 -18.58
N SER A 154 9.90 10.71 -18.91
CA SER A 154 10.34 10.33 -20.26
C SER A 154 9.23 10.32 -21.31
N ARG A 155 7.95 10.51 -20.93
CA ARG A 155 6.84 10.56 -21.90
C ARG A 155 7.01 11.64 -22.97
N ASN A 156 7.71 12.73 -22.64
CA ASN A 156 8.02 13.82 -23.57
C ASN A 156 9.45 13.73 -24.13
N ALA A 157 10.23 12.73 -23.71
CA ALA A 157 11.58 12.46 -24.18
C ALA A 157 11.54 11.35 -25.25
N GLY A 158 12.53 11.33 -26.16
CA GLY A 158 12.49 10.48 -27.36
C GLY A 158 12.16 9.00 -27.14
N ASP A 159 11.53 8.40 -28.16
CA ASP A 159 10.88 7.06 -28.12
C ASP A 159 11.78 5.92 -27.64
N ARG A 160 13.10 6.00 -27.83
CA ARG A 160 14.03 4.96 -27.37
C ARG A 160 14.07 4.86 -25.85
N ARG A 161 14.16 6.00 -25.15
CA ARG A 161 14.25 6.03 -23.68
C ARG A 161 12.94 5.60 -23.03
N HIS A 162 11.82 5.99 -23.63
CA HIS A 162 10.51 5.59 -23.16
C HIS A 162 10.30 4.06 -23.26
N ARG A 163 10.70 3.45 -24.38
CA ARG A 163 10.66 1.99 -24.58
C ARG A 163 11.56 1.23 -23.60
N GLU A 164 12.77 1.72 -23.37
CA GLU A 164 13.71 1.11 -22.41
C GLU A 164 13.12 1.09 -20.99
N LEU A 165 12.56 2.20 -20.53
CA LEU A 165 11.92 2.29 -19.21
C LEU A 165 10.68 1.38 -19.10
N ALA A 166 9.92 1.20 -20.19
CA ALA A 166 8.80 0.26 -20.23
C ALA A 166 9.28 -1.20 -20.09
N GLN A 167 10.41 -1.55 -20.71
CA GLN A 167 11.04 -2.86 -20.56
C GLN A 167 11.52 -3.08 -19.12
N GLN A 168 12.20 -2.10 -18.52
CA GLN A 168 12.64 -2.16 -17.12
C GLN A 168 11.47 -2.33 -16.15
N LEU A 169 10.37 -1.59 -16.33
CA LEU A 169 9.14 -1.78 -15.53
C LEU A 169 8.53 -3.18 -15.67
N THR A 170 8.64 -3.77 -16.86
CA THR A 170 8.17 -5.13 -17.13
C THR A 170 9.06 -6.16 -16.46
N GLN A 171 10.38 -5.97 -16.49
CA GLN A 171 11.34 -6.83 -15.80
C GLN A 171 11.15 -6.76 -14.30
N ASN A 172 11.15 -5.56 -13.71
CA ASN A 172 10.90 -5.33 -12.30
C ASN A 172 9.59 -5.98 -11.83
N ARG A 173 8.51 -5.91 -12.62
CA ARG A 173 7.24 -6.59 -12.30
C ARG A 173 7.40 -8.11 -12.18
N ARG A 174 8.15 -8.75 -13.08
CA ARG A 174 8.39 -10.20 -13.05
C ARG A 174 9.18 -10.59 -11.81
N GLU A 175 10.25 -9.86 -11.52
CA GLU A 175 11.09 -10.10 -10.35
C GLU A 175 10.33 -9.87 -9.04
N LEU A 176 9.51 -8.83 -8.97
CA LEU A 176 8.69 -8.53 -7.80
C LEU A 176 7.63 -9.60 -7.58
N HIS A 177 6.99 -10.12 -8.64
CA HIS A 177 6.10 -11.27 -8.51
C HIS A 177 6.81 -12.51 -7.96
N ALA A 178 8.01 -12.82 -8.45
CA ALA A 178 8.79 -13.96 -7.97
C ALA A 178 9.20 -13.78 -6.50
N ALA A 179 9.68 -12.59 -6.13
CA ALA A 179 10.07 -12.28 -4.76
C ALA A 179 8.87 -12.32 -3.80
N LEU A 180 7.69 -11.81 -4.20
CA LEU A 180 6.48 -11.90 -3.40
C LEU A 180 6.01 -13.35 -3.21
N ARG A 181 6.12 -14.20 -4.23
CA ARG A 181 5.83 -15.64 -4.10
C ARG A 181 6.75 -16.30 -3.09
N GLN A 182 8.05 -16.02 -3.18
CA GLN A 182 9.03 -16.58 -2.27
C GLN A 182 8.80 -16.10 -0.83
N LEU A 183 8.53 -14.80 -0.64
CA LEU A 183 8.17 -14.24 0.67
C LEU A 183 6.94 -14.93 1.25
N ILE A 184 5.89 -15.15 0.46
CA ILE A 184 4.71 -15.88 0.94
C ILE A 184 5.08 -17.30 1.34
N VAL A 185 5.86 -18.03 0.55
CA VAL A 185 6.33 -19.38 0.93
C VAL A 185 7.10 -19.35 2.25
N GLU A 186 8.00 -18.38 2.45
CA GLU A 186 8.72 -18.20 3.72
C GLU A 186 7.75 -17.97 4.89
N ILE A 187 6.74 -17.11 4.71
CA ILE A 187 5.67 -16.87 5.69
C ILE A 187 4.90 -18.17 5.96
N GLN A 188 4.50 -18.92 4.93
CA GLN A 188 3.75 -20.17 5.10
C GLN A 188 4.58 -21.23 5.84
N SER A 189 5.85 -21.39 5.49
CA SER A 189 6.75 -22.34 6.14
C SER A 189 7.02 -21.98 7.59
N SER A 190 7.12 -20.69 7.93
CA SER A 190 7.29 -20.25 9.33
C SER A 190 6.10 -20.59 10.24
N ARG A 191 4.93 -20.83 9.64
CA ARG A 191 3.68 -21.16 10.35
C ARG A 191 3.50 -22.66 10.57
N GLN A 192 4.19 -23.52 9.83
CA GLN A 192 4.11 -24.96 10.03
C GLN A 192 5.06 -25.35 11.18
N PRO A 193 4.55 -25.89 12.31
CA PRO A 193 5.43 -26.39 13.35
C PRO A 193 6.26 -27.54 12.76
N THR A 194 7.57 -27.49 12.98
CA THR A 194 8.49 -28.57 12.63
C THR A 194 7.92 -29.85 13.25
N ARG A 195 7.29 -30.71 12.46
CA ARG A 195 6.94 -32.07 12.88
C ARG A 195 8.26 -32.82 13.01
N MET A 196 8.92 -32.67 14.15
CA MET A 196 10.00 -33.57 14.53
C MET A 196 9.35 -34.92 14.82
N GLN A 197 9.66 -35.88 13.96
CA GLN A 197 9.51 -37.31 14.24
C GLN A 197 10.59 -37.73 15.25
#